data_AF-A0A060YI51-F1
#
_entry.id   AF-A0A060YI51-F1
#
_cell.length_a   1.000
_cell.length_b   1.000
_cell.length_c   1.000
_cell.angle_alpha   90.00
_cell.angle_beta   90.00
_cell.angle_gamma   90.00
#
_symmetry.space_group_name_H-M   'P 1'
#
loop_
_entity.id
_entity.type
_entity.pdbx_description
1 polymer ?
#
loop_
_entity_poly.entity_id
_entity_poly.type
_entity_poly.pdbx_seq_one_letter_code
_entity_poly.pdbx_strand_id
1 'polypeptide(L)'
;MMLLTVNPAMLCTVKKGCLPHLTQPNQELLLWTCLFTKLNLFAALCVFQVSYRLFEDTGLFETFKIPVREFMNYFHALENGYRDIPYHNRIHATDVLHAVWYLTTQAVPGLPNLLTDHSSDSDSDSGLLNPSHPSHIGHTGFLVSKMSAVMEEGYGCLSGLIPSLELMALYVAAAMHDYDHPGRTNAFLVATSAPQAVLYNDRSVLENHHAASAWNLFMSRPEYNFLGNLEHVEFKRFRFLVIEAILATDLKKHFDFLAEFNAKVGDDGCSGIDWSNENDRLLVCQMCIKLADINGPLKHKDLHLQWTEGIVNEFYEQGDEESSLGLPISPFMDRSAPQLAKLQESFITHIVGPLCSSYDSAALMPGNWVDPADARRKEGEEEEEVGERETEEEEEDTAEEDESTSSESSRKSM
;
A
#
# COMPACT_ATOMS: atom_id res chain seq x y z
N MET A 1 17.89 -19.33 15.18
CA MET A 1 17.71 -18.73 13.85
C MET A 1 16.29 -19.07 13.43
N MET A 2 15.33 -18.28 13.90
CA MET A 2 13.91 -18.42 13.56
C MET A 2 13.71 -17.74 12.21
N LEU A 3 13.09 -18.44 11.27
CA LEU A 3 12.73 -17.90 9.97
C LEU A 3 11.54 -16.96 10.15
N LEU A 4 11.70 -15.69 9.74
CA LEU A 4 10.58 -14.79 9.48
C LEU A 4 9.88 -15.29 8.22
N THR A 5 8.59 -15.59 8.30
CA THR A 5 7.74 -15.71 7.12
C THR A 5 6.69 -14.62 7.17
N VAL A 6 6.57 -13.87 6.08
CA VAL A 6 5.42 -12.98 5.84
C VAL A 6 4.18 -13.86 5.86
N ASN A 7 3.20 -13.51 6.69
CA ASN A 7 2.02 -14.33 6.99
C ASN A 7 1.35 -14.90 5.70
N PRO A 8 1.41 -16.22 5.45
CA PRO A 8 0.77 -16.87 4.32
C PRO A 8 -0.73 -17.16 4.53
N ALA A 9 -1.44 -16.37 5.36
CA ALA A 9 -2.90 -16.46 5.52
C ALA A 9 -3.71 -16.00 4.28
N MET A 10 -3.17 -16.22 3.08
CA MET A 10 -3.77 -16.02 1.77
C MET A 10 -4.24 -17.30 1.08
N LEU A 11 -4.22 -18.45 1.76
CA LEU A 11 -4.73 -19.72 1.23
C LEU A 11 -5.65 -20.39 2.26
N CYS A 12 -6.97 -20.22 2.13
CA CYS A 12 -7.94 -21.26 2.48
C CYS A 12 -9.33 -21.01 1.87
N THR A 13 -9.91 -22.10 1.38
CA THR A 13 -11.08 -22.31 0.52
C THR A 13 -12.42 -21.75 1.06
N VAL A 14 -13.20 -21.14 0.16
CA VAL A 14 -14.60 -20.73 0.42
C VAL A 14 -15.55 -21.89 0.13
N LYS A 15 -16.31 -22.34 1.13
CA LYS A 15 -17.59 -23.03 0.92
C LYS A 15 -18.72 -22.01 0.79
N LYS A 16 -19.49 -22.15 -0.31
CA LYS A 16 -20.63 -21.30 -0.69
C LYS A 16 -21.77 -21.33 0.35
N GLY A 17 -22.32 -20.16 0.64
CA GLY A 17 -23.75 -19.98 0.94
C GLY A 17 -24.10 -19.24 2.23
N CYS A 18 -24.44 -17.95 2.12
CA CYS A 18 -25.60 -17.27 2.74
C CYS A 18 -25.34 -15.76 2.86
N LEU A 19 -26.23 -14.93 2.28
CA LEU A 19 -26.44 -13.55 2.73
C LEU A 19 -27.14 -13.56 4.10
N PRO A 20 -26.86 -12.60 5.00
CA PRO A 20 -27.89 -11.58 5.26
C PRO A 20 -27.39 -10.17 5.70
N HIS A 21 -28.28 -9.19 5.48
CA HIS A 21 -28.51 -7.89 6.14
C HIS A 21 -27.39 -7.15 6.92
N LEU A 22 -27.11 -5.93 6.43
CA LEU A 22 -26.42 -4.82 7.10
C LEU A 22 -27.06 -4.46 8.44
N THR A 23 -26.39 -4.76 9.56
CA THR A 23 -26.42 -4.01 10.84
C THR A 23 -25.56 -4.71 11.91
N GLN A 24 -24.23 -4.51 11.87
CA GLN A 24 -23.27 -4.55 13.01
C GLN A 24 -21.85 -4.24 12.45
N PRO A 25 -20.89 -3.76 13.28
CA PRO A 25 -19.61 -3.23 12.77
C PRO A 25 -18.73 -4.37 12.26
N ASN A 26 -18.64 -4.51 10.93
CA ASN A 26 -17.82 -5.52 10.28
C ASN A 26 -16.32 -5.28 10.58
N GLN A 27 -15.78 -6.01 11.55
CA GLN A 27 -14.34 -6.22 11.73
C GLN A 27 -13.69 -6.87 10.48
N GLU A 28 -14.48 -7.47 9.59
CA GLU A 28 -14.01 -8.14 8.38
C GLU A 28 -13.59 -7.21 7.24
N LEU A 29 -13.86 -5.90 7.31
CA LEU A 29 -13.66 -5.00 6.16
C LEU A 29 -12.18 -4.70 5.85
N LEU A 30 -11.23 -5.04 6.72
CA LEU A 30 -9.90 -4.41 6.77
C LEU A 30 -8.73 -5.37 7.09
N LEU A 31 -8.87 -6.66 6.78
CA LEU A 31 -7.68 -7.52 6.58
C LEU A 31 -7.00 -7.10 5.27
N TRP A 32 -5.67 -7.19 5.17
CA TRP A 32 -4.85 -6.84 3.97
C TRP A 32 -5.48 -7.33 2.64
N THR A 33 -6.18 -8.45 2.70
CA THR A 33 -6.90 -9.09 1.58
C THR A 33 -8.40 -8.81 1.51
N CYS A 34 -9.09 -8.47 2.60
CA CYS A 34 -10.56 -8.47 2.65
C CYS A 34 -11.23 -7.21 2.09
N LEU A 35 -10.55 -6.06 2.04
CA LEU A 35 -11.19 -4.83 1.55
C LEU A 35 -11.67 -5.01 0.09
N PHE A 36 -10.96 -5.82 -0.71
CA PHE A 36 -11.20 -5.95 -2.15
C PHE A 36 -11.70 -7.33 -2.60
N THR A 37 -11.57 -8.41 -1.80
CA THR A 37 -11.98 -9.77 -2.22
C THR A 37 -13.41 -10.16 -1.87
N LYS A 38 -13.98 -9.65 -0.76
CA LYS A 38 -15.37 -9.99 -0.33
C LYS A 38 -16.42 -9.02 -0.86
N LEU A 39 -16.00 -7.85 -1.33
CA LEU A 39 -16.87 -6.86 -1.93
C LEU A 39 -16.60 -6.86 -3.42
N ASN A 40 -17.56 -7.33 -4.22
CA ASN A 40 -17.70 -6.97 -5.64
C ASN A 40 -17.93 -5.45 -5.85
N LEU A 41 -17.39 -4.59 -4.96
CA LEU A 41 -17.50 -3.13 -4.93
C LEU A 41 -16.12 -2.50 -5.18
N PHE A 42 -15.45 -2.86 -6.28
CA PHE A 42 -14.50 -1.92 -6.89
C PHE A 42 -15.19 -0.57 -7.19
N ALA A 43 -16.51 -0.58 -7.39
CA ALA A 43 -17.31 0.59 -7.72
C ALA A 43 -17.72 1.49 -6.54
N ALA A 44 -17.46 1.14 -5.27
CA ALA A 44 -18.06 1.89 -4.14
C ALA A 44 -17.13 2.21 -2.96
N LEU A 45 -15.84 1.88 -3.04
CA LEU A 45 -14.85 2.39 -2.09
C LEU A 45 -14.23 3.68 -2.64
N CYS A 46 -14.62 4.79 -2.01
CA CYS A 46 -14.21 6.14 -2.33
C CYS A 46 -13.07 6.57 -1.39
N VAL A 47 -12.09 7.33 -1.92
CA VAL A 47 -10.98 7.90 -1.14
C VAL A 47 -11.52 8.61 0.09
N PHE A 48 -12.59 9.41 -0.05
CA PHE A 48 -13.13 10.16 1.09
C PHE A 48 -13.74 9.26 2.19
N GLN A 49 -14.38 8.14 1.83
CA GLN A 49 -15.03 7.24 2.78
C GLN A 49 -13.99 6.46 3.59
N VAL A 50 -12.98 5.92 2.90
CA VAL A 50 -11.88 5.22 3.55
C VAL A 50 -11.08 6.20 4.40
N SER A 51 -10.75 7.39 3.89
CA SER A 51 -10.08 8.44 4.69
C SER A 51 -10.84 8.75 5.99
N TYR A 52 -12.16 8.96 5.90
CA TYR A 52 -12.98 9.21 7.10
C TYR A 52 -12.89 8.05 8.09
N ARG A 53 -13.04 6.81 7.60
CA ARG A 53 -13.04 5.64 8.47
C ARG A 53 -11.71 5.42 9.17
N LEU A 54 -10.60 5.62 8.47
CA LEU A 54 -9.26 5.48 9.03
C LEU A 54 -8.96 6.60 10.05
N PHE A 55 -9.40 7.83 9.80
CA PHE A 55 -9.26 8.94 10.75
C PHE A 55 -10.11 8.73 12.02
N GLU A 56 -11.25 8.07 11.90
CA GLU A 56 -12.09 7.66 13.04
C GLU A 56 -11.46 6.51 13.84
N ASP A 57 -10.95 5.47 13.15
CA ASP A 57 -10.29 4.31 13.76
C ASP A 57 -9.05 4.72 14.56
N THR A 58 -8.21 5.58 13.97
CA THR A 58 -6.95 6.04 14.56
C THR A 58 -7.12 7.18 15.56
N GLY A 59 -8.34 7.75 15.69
CA GLY A 59 -8.62 8.86 16.61
C GLY A 59 -8.06 10.21 16.15
N LEU A 60 -7.60 10.33 14.90
CA LEU A 60 -7.02 11.56 14.36
C LEU A 60 -7.97 12.77 14.41
N PHE A 61 -9.28 12.55 14.26
CA PHE A 61 -10.28 13.61 14.42
C PHE A 61 -10.23 14.25 15.81
N GLU A 62 -10.12 13.44 16.86
CA GLU A 62 -10.08 13.90 18.24
C GLU A 62 -8.72 14.53 18.56
N THR A 63 -7.62 13.86 18.19
CA THR A 63 -6.24 14.28 18.47
C THR A 63 -5.93 15.67 17.92
N PHE A 64 -6.34 15.96 16.69
CA PHE A 64 -6.05 17.23 16.00
C PHE A 64 -7.28 18.15 15.90
N LYS A 65 -8.39 17.78 16.57
CA LYS A 65 -9.67 18.52 16.55
C LYS A 65 -10.11 18.83 15.12
N ILE A 66 -9.99 17.87 14.21
CA ILE A 66 -10.27 18.08 12.78
C ILE A 66 -11.78 18.29 12.61
N PRO A 67 -12.23 19.41 12.00
CA PRO A 67 -13.63 19.63 11.75
C PRO A 67 -14.08 18.75 10.57
N VAL A 68 -14.98 17.82 10.88
CA VAL A 68 -15.42 16.75 9.96
C VAL A 68 -15.98 17.30 8.65
N ARG A 69 -16.68 18.45 8.69
CA ARG A 69 -17.30 19.03 7.49
C ARG A 69 -16.24 19.43 6.46
N GLU A 70 -15.23 20.16 6.88
CA GLU A 70 -14.14 20.64 6.02
C GLU A 70 -13.30 19.47 5.51
N PHE A 71 -13.10 18.46 6.36
CA PHE A 71 -12.45 17.20 5.97
C PHE A 71 -13.21 16.54 4.81
N MET A 72 -14.52 16.33 4.98
CA MET A 72 -15.35 15.69 3.96
C MET A 72 -15.41 16.53 2.68
N ASN A 73 -15.51 17.85 2.78
CA ASN A 73 -15.49 18.73 1.61
C ASN A 73 -14.18 18.59 0.83
N TYR A 74 -13.04 18.61 1.52
CA TYR A 74 -11.73 18.53 0.88
C TYR A 74 -11.51 17.18 0.22
N PHE A 75 -11.71 16.07 0.95
CA PHE A 75 -11.47 14.74 0.41
C PHE A 75 -12.43 14.36 -0.71
N HIS A 76 -13.68 14.85 -0.66
CA HIS A 76 -14.60 14.68 -1.79
C HIS A 76 -14.13 15.46 -3.04
N ALA A 77 -13.63 16.69 -2.86
CA ALA A 77 -13.06 17.46 -3.96
C ALA A 77 -11.76 16.83 -4.51
N LEU A 78 -10.92 16.28 -3.62
CA LEU A 78 -9.69 15.57 -3.97
C LEU A 78 -10.00 14.34 -4.82
N GLU A 79 -10.97 13.53 -4.41
CA GLU A 79 -11.39 12.36 -5.16
C GLU A 79 -11.87 12.70 -6.58
N ASN A 80 -12.62 13.80 -6.72
CA ASN A 80 -13.10 14.26 -8.03
C ASN A 80 -11.99 14.76 -8.97
N GLY A 81 -10.78 15.01 -8.45
CA GLY A 81 -9.63 15.37 -9.29
C GLY A 81 -8.81 14.16 -9.77
N TYR A 82 -9.11 12.95 -9.30
CA TYR A 82 -8.58 11.74 -9.93
C TYR A 82 -9.32 11.47 -11.24
N ARG A 83 -8.57 11.24 -12.31
CA ARG A 83 -9.12 10.98 -13.64
C ARG A 83 -9.69 9.56 -13.73
N ASP A 84 -10.61 9.37 -14.66
CA ASP A 84 -11.14 8.05 -15.00
C ASP A 84 -10.18 7.36 -15.99
N ILE A 85 -9.08 6.83 -15.44
CA ILE A 85 -8.01 6.12 -16.18
C ILE A 85 -7.80 4.72 -15.59
N PRO A 86 -7.24 3.77 -16.35
CA PRO A 86 -7.24 2.35 -15.96
C PRO A 86 -6.55 2.02 -14.64
N TYR A 87 -5.46 2.71 -14.27
CA TYR A 87 -4.70 2.42 -13.05
C TYR A 87 -4.63 3.59 -12.07
N HIS A 88 -4.05 4.73 -12.46
CA HIS A 88 -3.74 5.85 -11.53
C HIS A 88 -4.99 6.71 -11.23
N ASN A 89 -6.00 6.08 -10.67
CA ASN A 89 -7.31 6.64 -10.35
C ASN A 89 -7.57 6.63 -8.84
N ARG A 90 -8.76 7.09 -8.43
CA ARG A 90 -9.16 7.15 -7.00
C ARG A 90 -9.14 5.79 -6.29
N ILE A 91 -9.28 4.68 -7.01
CA ILE A 91 -9.24 3.34 -6.41
C ILE A 91 -7.82 2.98 -6.03
N HIS A 92 -6.84 3.27 -6.89
CA HIS A 92 -5.41 3.11 -6.59
C HIS A 92 -5.02 3.94 -5.35
N ALA A 93 -5.38 5.23 -5.33
CA ALA A 93 -5.13 6.07 -4.15
C ALA A 93 -5.77 5.53 -2.86
N THR A 94 -6.94 4.88 -2.97
CA THR A 94 -7.60 4.22 -1.83
C THR A 94 -6.84 2.97 -1.37
N ASP A 95 -6.31 2.16 -2.29
CA ASP A 95 -5.50 0.98 -1.97
C ASP A 95 -4.18 1.38 -1.29
N VAL A 96 -3.48 2.40 -1.81
CA VAL A 96 -2.26 2.93 -1.20
C VAL A 96 -2.53 3.47 0.20
N LEU A 97 -3.61 4.25 0.38
CA LEU A 97 -4.05 4.75 1.69
C LEU A 97 -4.31 3.60 2.68
N HIS A 98 -5.02 2.56 2.25
CA HIS A 98 -5.29 1.40 3.08
C HIS A 98 -3.99 0.66 3.44
N ALA A 99 -3.09 0.48 2.47
CA ALA A 99 -1.81 -0.20 2.68
C ALA A 99 -0.92 0.55 3.67
N VAL A 100 -0.78 1.88 3.58
CA VAL A 100 0.01 2.64 4.57
C VAL A 100 -0.62 2.59 5.97
N TRP A 101 -1.95 2.60 6.08
CA TRP A 101 -2.63 2.41 7.38
C TRP A 101 -2.35 1.02 7.94
N TYR A 102 -2.49 -0.03 7.12
CA TYR A 102 -2.25 -1.40 7.56
C TYR A 102 -0.78 -1.58 8.01
N LEU A 103 0.19 -1.19 7.17
CA LEU A 103 1.61 -1.29 7.47
C LEU A 103 2.00 -0.56 8.77
N THR A 104 1.30 0.53 9.10
CA THR A 104 1.63 1.34 10.28
C THR A 104 0.86 0.96 11.55
N THR A 105 -0.24 0.23 11.45
CA THR A 105 -1.12 -0.06 12.60
C THR A 105 -1.09 -1.51 13.04
N GLN A 106 -0.77 -2.45 12.14
CA GLN A 106 -0.76 -3.87 12.47
C GLN A 106 0.45 -4.27 13.30
N ALA A 107 0.33 -5.41 13.99
CA ALA A 107 1.37 -5.96 14.84
C ALA A 107 2.59 -6.40 14.02
N VAL A 108 3.77 -5.97 14.48
CA VAL A 108 5.07 -6.27 13.91
C VAL A 108 5.86 -7.10 14.93
N PRO A 109 6.23 -8.35 14.62
CA PRO A 109 7.01 -9.20 15.51
C PRO A 109 8.38 -8.59 15.84
N GLY A 110 8.72 -8.52 17.13
CA GLY A 110 10.04 -8.06 17.60
C GLY A 110 10.27 -6.54 17.53
N LEU A 111 9.27 -5.77 17.08
CA LEU A 111 9.34 -4.31 17.06
C LEU A 111 9.21 -3.75 18.49
N PRO A 112 10.01 -2.73 18.89
CA PRO A 112 9.95 -2.17 20.24
C PRO A 112 8.58 -1.53 20.52
N ASN A 113 8.15 -1.60 21.79
CA ASN A 113 6.90 -1.02 22.25
C ASN A 113 7.17 0.06 23.31
N LEU A 114 7.28 1.32 22.88
CA LEU A 114 7.55 2.45 23.77
C LEU A 114 6.38 2.77 24.73
N LEU A 115 5.19 2.21 24.50
CA LEU A 115 4.03 2.44 25.36
C LEU A 115 4.07 1.61 26.66
N THR A 116 4.79 0.49 26.68
CA THR A 116 4.86 -0.42 27.85
C THR A 116 6.06 -0.15 28.76
N ASP A 117 7.18 0.34 28.25
CA ASP A 117 8.43 0.50 29.03
C ASP A 117 8.39 1.64 30.05
N HIS A 118 7.44 2.57 29.95
CA HIS A 118 7.25 3.63 30.95
C HIS A 118 6.40 3.19 32.16
N SER A 119 5.93 1.95 32.20
CA SER A 119 5.09 1.44 33.30
C SER A 119 5.85 0.63 34.37
N SER A 120 7.14 0.31 34.15
CA SER A 120 7.88 -0.58 35.04
C SER A 120 8.94 0.07 35.95
N ASP A 121 9.18 1.38 35.89
CA ASP A 121 10.17 2.04 36.75
C ASP A 121 9.70 3.42 37.27
N SER A 122 8.68 3.43 38.14
CA SER A 122 8.55 4.48 39.18
C SER A 122 7.51 4.09 40.24
N ASP A 123 7.98 3.48 41.33
CA ASP A 123 7.27 3.55 42.61
C ASP A 123 7.40 4.99 43.13
N SER A 124 6.52 5.87 42.68
CA SER A 124 6.30 7.18 43.29
C SER A 124 4.85 7.59 43.13
N ASP A 125 4.12 7.38 44.22
CA ASP A 125 2.77 7.82 44.51
C ASP A 125 2.52 9.26 44.04
N SER A 126 1.87 9.39 42.89
CA SER A 126 1.10 10.59 42.53
C SER A 126 0.02 10.17 41.54
N GLY A 127 -1.19 10.01 42.07
CA GLY A 127 -2.36 9.70 41.26
C GLY A 127 -2.61 10.76 40.19
N LEU A 128 -2.78 10.30 38.95
CA LEU A 128 -3.73 10.80 37.94
C LEU A 128 -3.45 10.12 36.59
N LEU A 129 -4.07 8.97 36.33
CA LEU A 129 -4.35 8.49 34.98
C LEU A 129 -5.77 7.92 34.97
N ASN A 130 -6.75 8.82 34.88
CA ASN A 130 -8.13 8.50 34.54
C ASN A 130 -8.32 8.94 33.07
N PRO A 131 -8.79 8.07 32.16
CA PRO A 131 -8.85 8.36 30.72
C PRO A 131 -10.03 9.28 30.31
N SER A 132 -10.41 10.24 31.16
CA SER A 132 -11.61 11.07 30.96
C SER A 132 -11.35 12.58 30.87
N HIS A 133 -10.10 13.06 30.85
CA HIS A 133 -9.83 14.49 30.64
C HIS A 133 -8.57 14.77 29.80
N PRO A 134 -8.72 15.38 28.60
CA PRO A 134 -7.61 15.85 27.79
C PRO A 134 -7.35 17.33 28.12
N SER A 135 -6.31 17.62 28.91
CA SER A 135 -5.81 18.99 29.02
C SER A 135 -4.31 19.01 29.31
N HIS A 136 -3.57 19.54 28.33
CA HIS A 136 -2.17 19.98 28.40
C HIS A 136 -1.07 18.91 28.41
N ILE A 137 -0.99 18.12 27.35
CA ILE A 137 0.26 17.55 26.84
C ILE A 137 0.28 17.86 25.34
N GLY A 138 1.41 18.35 24.80
CA GLY A 138 1.53 18.73 23.40
C GLY A 138 1.12 17.59 22.46
N HIS A 139 0.79 17.90 21.21
CA HIS A 139 0.28 16.96 20.19
C HIS A 139 1.28 15.86 19.76
N THR A 140 2.28 15.55 20.58
CA THR A 140 3.26 14.46 20.44
C THR A 140 2.68 13.08 20.81
N GLY A 141 1.36 12.91 20.75
CA GLY A 141 0.71 11.63 21.05
C GLY A 141 1.00 10.57 19.97
N PHE A 142 1.05 9.31 20.37
CA PHE A 142 1.12 8.14 19.47
C PHE A 142 -0.29 7.68 19.09
N LEU A 143 -0.44 7.08 17.90
CA LEU A 143 -1.74 6.56 17.45
C LEU A 143 -1.97 5.18 18.05
N VAL A 144 -3.22 4.89 18.41
CA VAL A 144 -3.67 3.54 18.75
C VAL A 144 -4.86 3.23 17.86
N SER A 145 -4.69 2.31 16.90
CA SER A 145 -5.83 1.81 16.12
C SER A 145 -6.76 1.03 17.04
N LYS A 146 -8.04 1.45 17.10
CA LYS A 146 -9.08 0.74 17.86
C LYS A 146 -9.33 -0.66 17.31
N MET A 147 -8.99 -0.89 16.04
CA MET A 147 -9.20 -2.14 15.33
C MET A 147 -8.04 -3.13 15.42
N SER A 148 -6.82 -2.69 15.76
CA SER A 148 -5.61 -3.52 15.82
C SER A 148 -5.03 -3.72 17.22
N ALA A 149 -5.79 -3.41 18.28
CA ALA A 149 -5.31 -3.29 19.66
C ALA A 149 -4.97 -4.62 20.38
N VAL A 150 -4.39 -5.61 19.69
CA VAL A 150 -3.81 -6.79 20.35
C VAL A 150 -2.35 -6.49 20.68
N MET A 151 -2.11 -6.03 21.90
CA MET A 151 -0.77 -5.90 22.48
C MET A 151 -0.35 -7.26 23.03
N GLU A 152 0.16 -8.13 22.17
CA GLU A 152 0.79 -9.38 22.59
C GLU A 152 2.27 -9.13 22.93
N GLU A 153 2.77 -9.84 23.94
CA GLU A 153 4.17 -9.74 24.35
C GLU A 153 5.09 -10.15 23.18
N GLY A 154 6.10 -9.33 22.87
CA GLY A 154 6.98 -9.55 21.72
C GLY A 154 6.49 -8.97 20.40
N TYR A 155 5.42 -8.15 20.40
CA TYR A 155 4.97 -7.37 19.26
C TYR A 155 4.95 -5.87 19.56
N GLY A 156 5.24 -5.08 18.52
CA GLY A 156 5.04 -3.62 18.49
C GLY A 156 4.24 -3.22 17.26
N CYS A 157 4.06 -1.92 17.05
CA CYS A 157 3.53 -1.38 15.80
C CYS A 157 4.17 -0.01 15.52
N LEU A 158 4.28 0.37 14.24
CA LEU A 158 4.86 1.66 13.88
C LEU A 158 4.06 2.85 14.44
N SER A 159 2.75 2.69 14.63
CA SER A 159 1.89 3.69 15.28
C SER A 159 2.27 4.00 16.73
N GLY A 160 2.98 3.09 17.41
CA GLY A 160 3.58 3.31 18.72
C GLY A 160 4.98 3.94 18.69
N LEU A 161 5.58 4.14 17.52
CA LEU A 161 6.95 4.67 17.34
C LEU A 161 6.99 5.97 16.53
N ILE A 162 5.98 6.22 15.71
CA ILE A 162 5.88 7.41 14.85
C ILE A 162 4.78 8.34 15.39
N PRO A 163 5.07 9.63 15.65
CA PRO A 163 4.08 10.58 16.16
C PRO A 163 2.86 10.71 15.26
N SER A 164 1.69 10.98 15.86
CA SER A 164 0.42 11.08 15.15
C SER A 164 0.41 12.08 13.98
N LEU A 165 1.18 13.18 14.08
CA LEU A 165 1.25 14.19 13.02
C LEU A 165 1.96 13.64 11.77
N GLU A 166 2.98 12.81 11.96
CA GLU A 166 3.76 12.19 10.89
C GLU A 166 2.94 11.09 10.18
N LEU A 167 2.19 10.28 10.94
CA LEU A 167 1.29 9.28 10.37
C LEU A 167 0.07 9.91 9.67
N MET A 168 -0.50 10.97 10.25
CA MET A 168 -1.54 11.74 9.56
C MET A 168 -1.02 12.29 8.24
N ALA A 169 0.21 12.82 8.20
CA ALA A 169 0.82 13.31 6.97
C ALA A 169 1.01 12.17 5.94
N LEU A 170 1.43 10.98 6.38
CA LEU A 170 1.57 9.81 5.52
C LEU A 170 0.23 9.38 4.91
N TYR A 171 -0.84 9.31 5.70
CA TYR A 171 -2.17 8.93 5.22
C TYR A 171 -2.72 9.97 4.22
N VAL A 172 -2.54 11.24 4.53
CA VAL A 172 -2.97 12.33 3.66
C VAL A 172 -2.14 12.36 2.37
N ALA A 173 -0.83 12.09 2.44
CA ALA A 173 0.02 11.93 1.27
C ALA A 173 -0.47 10.78 0.37
N ALA A 174 -0.73 9.59 0.93
CA ALA A 174 -1.23 8.45 0.17
C ALA A 174 -2.54 8.78 -0.59
N ALA A 175 -3.46 9.50 0.04
CA ALA A 175 -4.70 9.94 -0.61
C ALA A 175 -4.49 10.96 -1.75
N MET A 176 -3.38 11.71 -1.74
CA MET A 176 -3.06 12.78 -2.71
C MET A 176 -2.03 12.37 -3.76
N HIS A 177 -1.29 11.27 -3.58
CA HIS A 177 0.01 11.08 -4.22
C HIS A 177 -0.03 11.02 -5.75
N ASP A 178 -1.17 10.63 -6.34
CA ASP A 178 -1.42 10.56 -7.79
C ASP A 178 -2.53 11.53 -8.25
N TYR A 179 -2.80 12.58 -7.48
CA TYR A 179 -3.87 13.52 -7.80
C TYR A 179 -3.69 14.16 -9.19
N ASP A 180 -4.73 14.08 -10.04
CA ASP A 180 -4.71 14.56 -11.44
C ASP A 180 -3.68 13.85 -12.34
N HIS A 181 -3.38 12.56 -12.08
CA HIS A 181 -2.51 11.75 -12.94
C HIS A 181 -3.05 11.67 -14.39
N PRO A 182 -2.20 11.93 -15.42
CA PRO A 182 -2.65 12.01 -16.80
C PRO A 182 -2.72 10.66 -17.53
N GLY A 183 -2.36 9.57 -16.86
CA GLY A 183 -2.23 8.26 -17.49
C GLY A 183 -0.95 8.09 -18.30
N ARG A 184 0.07 8.90 -18.02
CA ARG A 184 1.33 8.97 -18.76
C ARG A 184 2.50 9.07 -17.82
N THR A 185 3.65 8.52 -18.22
CA THR A 185 4.87 8.54 -17.40
C THR A 185 5.61 9.88 -17.46
N ASN A 186 6.43 10.15 -16.44
CA ASN A 186 7.39 11.26 -16.45
C ASN A 186 8.26 11.27 -17.73
N ALA A 187 8.70 10.10 -18.20
CA ALA A 187 9.51 9.98 -19.40
C ALA A 187 8.77 10.45 -20.66
N PHE A 188 7.49 10.12 -20.78
CA PHE A 188 6.64 10.60 -21.88
C PHE A 188 6.46 12.12 -21.85
N LEU A 189 6.16 12.69 -20.67
CA LEU A 189 5.98 14.14 -20.53
C LEU A 189 7.25 14.91 -20.91
N VAL A 190 8.42 14.41 -20.52
CA VAL A 190 9.71 14.99 -20.89
C VAL A 190 9.97 14.86 -22.40
N ALA A 191 9.77 13.66 -22.97
CA ALA A 191 10.02 13.40 -24.39
C ALA A 191 9.13 14.26 -25.31
N THR A 192 7.90 14.54 -24.89
CA THR A 192 6.94 15.38 -25.63
C THR A 192 7.04 16.87 -25.31
N SER A 193 7.94 17.27 -24.41
CA SER A 193 8.04 18.66 -23.91
C SER A 193 6.71 19.18 -23.39
N ALA A 194 5.95 18.33 -22.69
CA ALA A 194 4.67 18.70 -22.10
C ALA A 194 4.84 19.94 -21.20
N PRO A 195 3.85 20.85 -21.13
CA PRO A 195 3.97 22.06 -20.32
C PRO A 195 4.33 21.81 -18.85
N GLN A 196 3.86 20.71 -18.28
CA GLN A 196 4.21 20.29 -16.91
C GLN A 196 5.70 19.93 -16.79
N ALA A 197 6.27 19.22 -17.76
CA ALA A 197 7.69 18.87 -17.76
C ALA A 197 8.57 20.12 -17.81
N VAL A 198 8.20 21.09 -18.66
CA VAL A 198 8.87 22.40 -18.72
C VAL A 198 8.74 23.16 -17.40
N LEU A 199 7.54 23.18 -16.79
CA LEU A 199 7.29 23.85 -15.51
C LEU A 199 8.16 23.29 -14.37
N TYR A 200 8.28 21.96 -14.30
CA TYR A 200 9.04 21.26 -13.25
C TYR A 200 10.49 20.91 -13.66
N ASN A 201 10.95 21.43 -14.80
CA ASN A 201 12.32 21.26 -15.30
C ASN A 201 12.76 19.78 -15.34
N ASP A 202 11.89 18.89 -15.81
CA ASP A 202 12.10 17.46 -15.99
C ASP A 202 12.45 16.68 -14.70
N ARG A 203 12.16 17.25 -13.52
CA ARG A 203 12.43 16.64 -12.21
C ARG A 203 11.12 16.24 -11.53
N SER A 204 10.90 14.93 -11.37
CA SER A 204 9.74 14.35 -10.68
C SER A 204 8.46 15.09 -11.09
N VAL A 205 8.19 15.15 -12.39
CA VAL A 205 7.25 16.11 -13.00
C VAL A 205 5.84 15.86 -12.46
N LEU A 206 5.43 14.59 -12.47
CA LEU A 206 4.15 14.12 -11.96
C LEU A 206 4.06 14.29 -10.45
N GLU A 207 5.07 13.84 -9.70
CA GLU A 207 5.01 13.87 -8.24
C GLU A 207 4.97 15.31 -7.69
N ASN A 208 5.70 16.24 -8.34
CA ASN A 208 5.57 17.66 -8.05
C ASN A 208 4.18 18.20 -8.42
N HIS A 209 3.61 17.76 -9.54
CA HIS A 209 2.26 18.17 -9.96
C HIS A 209 1.19 17.69 -8.98
N HIS A 210 1.23 16.43 -8.55
CA HIS A 210 0.29 15.85 -7.59
C HIS A 210 0.30 16.63 -6.28
N ALA A 211 1.49 16.81 -5.69
CA ALA A 211 1.65 17.56 -4.45
C ALA A 211 1.21 19.03 -4.60
N ALA A 212 1.68 19.73 -5.64
CA ALA A 212 1.35 21.14 -5.84
C ALA A 212 -0.16 21.36 -6.08
N SER A 213 -0.77 20.50 -6.90
CA SER A 213 -2.18 20.61 -7.27
C SER A 213 -3.12 20.25 -6.12
N ALA A 214 -2.83 19.19 -5.36
CA ALA A 214 -3.63 18.82 -4.18
C ALA A 214 -3.55 19.89 -3.08
N TRP A 215 -2.38 20.50 -2.88
CA TRP A 215 -2.23 21.62 -1.95
C TRP A 215 -2.89 22.91 -2.46
N ASN A 216 -2.83 23.18 -3.76
CA ASN A 216 -3.55 24.31 -4.35
C ASN A 216 -5.07 24.13 -4.19
N LEU A 217 -5.58 22.90 -4.38
CA LEU A 217 -6.97 22.57 -4.08
C LEU A 217 -7.30 22.85 -2.61
N PHE A 218 -6.49 22.37 -1.66
CA PHE A 218 -6.70 22.60 -0.22
C PHE A 218 -6.78 24.09 0.12
N MET A 219 -5.90 24.91 -0.47
CA MET A 219 -5.84 26.35 -0.23
C MET A 219 -6.87 27.15 -1.02
N SER A 220 -7.56 26.53 -1.98
CA SER A 220 -8.45 27.25 -2.92
C SER A 220 -9.70 27.82 -2.24
N ARG A 221 -10.16 27.19 -1.15
CA ARG A 221 -11.38 27.60 -0.45
C ARG A 221 -11.30 27.35 1.06
N PRO A 222 -11.84 28.25 1.90
CA PRO A 222 -11.78 28.09 3.36
C PRO A 222 -12.54 26.85 3.85
N GLU A 223 -13.59 26.41 3.16
CA GLU A 223 -14.36 25.21 3.51
C GLU A 223 -13.61 23.88 3.31
N TYR A 224 -12.36 23.92 2.83
CA TYR A 224 -11.46 22.77 2.76
C TYR A 224 -10.45 22.72 3.91
N ASN A 225 -10.39 23.76 4.75
CA ASN A 225 -9.36 23.89 5.78
C ASN A 225 -9.64 23.01 7.02
N PHE A 226 -9.59 21.69 6.85
CA PHE A 226 -9.75 20.72 7.93
C PHE A 226 -8.56 20.71 8.91
N LEU A 227 -7.47 21.42 8.59
CA LEU A 227 -6.30 21.59 9.44
C LEU A 227 -6.32 22.92 10.19
N GLY A 228 -7.45 23.64 10.19
CA GLY A 228 -7.56 24.98 10.78
C GLY A 228 -7.28 25.07 12.29
N ASN A 229 -7.24 23.94 12.98
CA ASN A 229 -6.94 23.85 14.42
C ASN A 229 -5.48 23.46 14.71
N LEU A 230 -4.64 23.19 13.71
CA LEU A 230 -3.20 23.01 13.91
C LEU A 230 -2.53 24.35 14.17
N GLU A 231 -1.52 24.36 15.04
CA GLU A 231 -0.65 25.51 15.17
C GLU A 231 0.15 25.74 13.88
N HIS A 232 0.58 26.97 13.63
CA HIS A 232 1.31 27.31 12.40
C HIS A 232 2.59 26.47 12.20
N VAL A 233 3.28 26.13 13.30
CA VAL A 233 4.49 25.29 13.26
C VAL A 233 4.13 23.85 12.85
N GLU A 234 3.05 23.30 13.41
CA GLU A 234 2.55 21.97 13.08
C GLU A 234 2.05 21.90 11.64
N PHE A 235 1.28 22.89 11.17
CA PHE A 235 0.84 22.95 9.78
C PHE A 235 2.02 23.00 8.81
N LYS A 236 3.05 23.80 9.12
CA LYS A 236 4.26 23.88 8.29
C LYS A 236 4.99 22.54 8.24
N ARG A 237 5.12 21.85 9.38
CA ARG A 237 5.75 20.52 9.48
C ARG A 237 4.92 19.46 8.74
N PHE A 238 3.61 19.45 8.95
CA PHE A 238 2.67 18.57 8.26
C PHE A 238 2.75 18.72 6.74
N ARG A 239 2.73 19.96 6.23
CA ARG A 239 2.87 20.22 4.80
C ARG A 239 4.19 19.70 4.24
N PHE A 240 5.29 19.92 4.96
CA PHE A 240 6.60 19.39 4.57
C PHE A 240 6.58 17.85 4.47
N LEU A 241 6.06 17.18 5.50
CA LEU A 241 5.97 15.71 5.54
C LEU A 241 5.14 15.14 4.39
N VAL A 242 3.99 15.74 4.08
CA VAL A 242 3.14 15.32 2.95
C VAL A 242 3.91 15.43 1.63
N ILE A 243 4.62 16.55 1.41
CA ILE A 243 5.40 16.77 0.19
C ILE A 243 6.53 15.74 0.07
N GLU A 244 7.28 15.50 1.14
CA GLU A 244 8.38 14.54 1.14
C GLU A 244 7.91 13.09 0.90
N ALA A 245 6.73 12.73 1.39
CA ALA A 245 6.12 11.42 1.14
C ALA A 245 5.68 11.26 -0.32
N ILE A 246 5.00 12.26 -0.90
CA ILE A 246 4.57 12.21 -2.31
C ILE A 246 5.80 12.21 -3.24
N LEU A 247 6.79 13.07 -3.02
CA LEU A 247 7.99 13.09 -3.88
C LEU A 247 8.85 11.82 -3.78
N ALA A 248 8.64 10.99 -2.75
CA ALA A 248 9.33 9.71 -2.62
C ALA A 248 8.77 8.62 -3.53
N THR A 249 7.56 8.79 -4.09
CA THR A 249 6.94 7.80 -4.98
C THR A 249 7.56 7.80 -6.38
N ASP A 250 8.32 8.84 -6.76
CA ASP A 250 9.07 8.86 -8.03
C ASP A 250 10.03 7.66 -8.12
N LEU A 251 9.69 6.72 -9.01
CA LEU A 251 10.47 5.50 -9.23
C LEU A 251 11.87 5.78 -9.78
N LYS A 252 12.14 6.96 -10.36
CA LYS A 252 13.50 7.37 -10.74
C LYS A 252 14.44 7.45 -9.54
N LYS A 253 13.91 7.76 -8.35
CA LYS A 253 14.67 7.85 -7.09
C LYS A 253 14.63 6.55 -6.28
N HIS A 254 14.02 5.48 -6.79
CA HIS A 254 13.78 4.25 -6.05
C HIS A 254 15.06 3.66 -5.43
N PHE A 255 16.12 3.53 -6.22
CA PHE A 255 17.39 2.97 -5.75
C PHE A 255 18.15 3.88 -4.79
N ASP A 256 17.96 5.21 -4.87
CA ASP A 256 18.56 6.16 -3.94
C ASP A 256 17.94 5.96 -2.53
N PHE A 257 16.61 5.86 -2.45
CA PHE A 257 15.91 5.58 -1.19
C PHE A 257 16.28 4.22 -0.61
N LEU A 258 16.36 3.17 -1.46
CA LEU A 258 16.80 1.85 -0.99
C LEU A 258 18.21 1.87 -0.43
N ALA A 259 19.14 2.54 -1.11
CA ALA A 259 20.52 2.64 -0.65
C ALA A 259 20.62 3.41 0.68
N GLU A 260 19.90 4.53 0.80
CA GLU A 260 19.85 5.33 2.02
C GLU A 260 19.24 4.54 3.19
N PHE A 261 18.12 3.85 2.96
CA PHE A 261 17.45 3.03 3.96
C PHE A 261 18.31 1.84 4.42
N ASN A 262 18.90 1.10 3.49
CA ASN A 262 19.77 -0.03 3.83
C ASN A 262 21.03 0.42 4.57
N ALA A 263 21.60 1.58 4.21
CA ALA A 263 22.74 2.15 4.92
C ALA A 263 22.37 2.57 6.36
N LYS A 264 21.12 3.00 6.57
CA LYS A 264 20.60 3.35 7.89
C LYS A 264 20.35 2.12 8.77
N VAL A 265 19.68 1.12 8.22
CA VAL A 265 19.30 -0.11 8.93
C VAL A 265 20.52 -0.99 9.22
N GLY A 266 21.46 -1.09 8.28
CA GLY A 266 22.64 -1.94 8.41
C GLY A 266 22.30 -3.41 8.67
N ASP A 267 23.17 -4.10 9.41
CA ASP A 267 22.95 -5.48 9.87
C ASP A 267 22.12 -5.53 11.18
N ASP A 268 21.80 -4.35 11.74
CA ASP A 268 21.18 -4.18 13.06
C ASP A 268 19.63 -4.22 13.01
N GLY A 269 19.04 -4.35 11.81
CA GLY A 269 17.59 -4.40 11.62
C GLY A 269 16.89 -3.17 12.22
N CYS A 270 15.78 -3.38 12.93
CA CYS A 270 15.04 -2.28 13.58
C CYS A 270 15.92 -1.47 14.56
N SER A 271 16.95 -2.07 15.17
CA SER A 271 17.80 -1.37 16.13
C SER A 271 18.75 -0.34 15.48
N GLY A 272 18.91 -0.39 14.16
CA GLY A 272 19.59 0.64 13.38
C GLY A 272 18.78 1.94 13.20
N ILE A 273 17.47 1.91 13.48
CA ILE A 273 16.58 3.07 13.35
C ILE A 273 16.50 3.83 14.68
N ASP A 274 16.92 5.09 14.69
CA ASP A 274 16.73 5.98 15.84
C ASP A 274 15.34 6.63 15.77
N TRP A 275 14.37 6.07 16.48
CA TRP A 275 13.00 6.59 16.53
C TRP A 275 12.89 7.98 17.17
N SER A 276 13.92 8.50 17.83
CA SER A 276 13.96 9.90 18.28
C SER A 276 14.34 10.88 17.16
N ASN A 277 15.00 10.38 16.11
CA ASN A 277 15.48 11.17 14.98
C ASN A 277 14.38 11.38 13.93
N GLU A 278 14.06 12.64 13.62
CA GLU A 278 13.00 12.98 12.66
C GLU A 278 13.30 12.52 11.22
N ASN A 279 14.58 12.45 10.82
CA ASN A 279 14.96 12.03 9.48
C ASN A 279 14.80 10.52 9.32
N ASP A 280 15.13 9.75 10.35
CA ASP A 280 15.00 8.29 10.35
C ASP A 280 13.51 7.90 10.27
N ARG A 281 12.65 8.57 11.06
CA ARG A 281 11.19 8.37 10.97
C ARG A 281 10.62 8.78 9.61
N LEU A 282 11.10 9.88 9.04
CA LEU A 282 10.69 10.30 7.69
C LEU A 282 11.08 9.27 6.64
N LEU A 283 12.30 8.74 6.69
CA LEU A 283 12.77 7.71 5.77
C LEU A 283 11.93 6.43 5.88
N VAL A 284 11.56 6.01 7.10
CA VAL A 284 10.62 4.89 7.31
C VAL A 284 9.25 5.18 6.67
N CYS A 285 8.72 6.40 6.84
CA CYS A 285 7.44 6.79 6.22
C CYS A 285 7.53 6.78 4.67
N GLN A 286 8.65 7.24 4.10
CA GLN A 286 8.90 7.21 2.67
C GLN A 286 8.99 5.78 2.15
N MET A 287 9.71 4.89 2.84
CA MET A 287 9.75 3.47 2.47
C MET A 287 8.38 2.80 2.57
N CYS A 288 7.58 3.17 3.58
CA CYS A 288 6.22 2.67 3.76
C CYS A 288 5.29 3.05 2.60
N ILE A 289 5.22 4.34 2.21
CA ILE A 289 4.39 4.73 1.05
C ILE A 289 4.92 4.14 -0.25
N LYS A 290 6.24 4.00 -0.42
CA LYS A 290 6.80 3.35 -1.61
C LYS A 290 6.38 1.89 -1.71
N LEU A 291 6.36 1.14 -0.60
CA LEU A 291 5.90 -0.24 -0.59
C LEU A 291 4.39 -0.33 -0.85
N ALA A 292 3.62 0.58 -0.23
CA ALA A 292 2.18 0.68 -0.43
C ALA A 292 1.78 1.04 -1.87
N ASP A 293 2.54 1.90 -2.54
CA ASP A 293 2.27 2.37 -3.91
C ASP A 293 2.41 1.24 -4.95
N ILE A 294 3.36 0.33 -4.76
CA ILE A 294 3.61 -0.80 -5.67
C ILE A 294 3.22 -2.16 -5.08
N ASN A 295 2.23 -2.15 -4.18
CA ASN A 295 1.84 -3.31 -3.39
C ASN A 295 1.11 -4.42 -4.19
N GLY A 296 0.74 -4.17 -5.45
CA GLY A 296 -0.04 -5.10 -6.29
C GLY A 296 0.48 -6.54 -6.29
N PRO A 297 1.78 -6.79 -6.58
CA PRO A 297 2.35 -8.15 -6.54
C PRO A 297 2.49 -8.77 -5.13
N LEU A 298 2.25 -8.01 -4.06
CA LEU A 298 2.26 -8.48 -2.67
C LEU A 298 0.85 -8.85 -2.18
N LYS A 299 -0.17 -8.74 -3.04
CA LYS A 299 -1.57 -9.07 -2.76
C LYS A 299 -1.93 -10.44 -3.32
N HIS A 300 -3.13 -10.93 -2.97
CA HIS A 300 -3.65 -12.20 -3.47
C HIS A 300 -3.67 -12.18 -5.00
N LYS A 301 -3.46 -13.36 -5.62
CA LYS A 301 -3.39 -13.53 -7.08
C LYS A 301 -4.47 -12.74 -7.82
N ASP A 302 -5.73 -12.84 -7.39
CA ASP A 302 -6.85 -12.16 -8.06
C ASP A 302 -6.72 -10.63 -8.05
N LEU A 303 -6.28 -10.05 -6.92
CA LEU A 303 -6.06 -8.61 -6.81
C LEU A 303 -4.82 -8.17 -7.58
N HIS A 304 -3.74 -8.95 -7.50
CA HIS A 304 -2.54 -8.70 -8.28
C HIS A 304 -2.87 -8.66 -9.78
N LEU A 305 -3.66 -9.62 -10.29
CA LEU A 305 -4.06 -9.68 -11.68
C LEU A 305 -4.95 -8.51 -12.09
N GLN A 306 -5.88 -8.06 -11.23
CA GLN A 306 -6.71 -6.88 -11.49
C GLN A 306 -5.87 -5.60 -11.60
N TRP A 307 -4.93 -5.38 -10.68
CA TRP A 307 -4.01 -4.24 -10.76
C TRP A 307 -3.11 -4.33 -11.99
N THR A 308 -2.66 -5.53 -12.33
CA THR A 308 -1.86 -5.81 -13.53
C THR A 308 -2.62 -5.47 -14.82
N GLU A 309 -3.92 -5.79 -14.87
CA GLU A 309 -4.79 -5.42 -15.98
C GLU A 309 -4.93 -3.90 -16.10
N GLY A 310 -5.13 -3.20 -14.98
CA GLY A 310 -5.19 -1.73 -14.96
C GLY A 310 -3.93 -1.10 -15.53
N ILE A 311 -2.75 -1.45 -14.99
CA ILE A 311 -1.49 -0.80 -15.39
C ILE A 311 -1.13 -1.08 -16.85
N VAL A 312 -1.36 -2.31 -17.33
CA VAL A 312 -1.02 -2.65 -18.70
C VAL A 312 -1.93 -1.94 -19.72
N ASN A 313 -3.22 -1.79 -19.39
CA ASN A 313 -4.14 -1.02 -20.25
C ASN A 313 -3.75 0.45 -20.33
N GLU A 314 -3.33 1.05 -19.22
CA GLU A 314 -2.86 2.44 -19.21
C GLU A 314 -1.53 2.61 -19.99
N PHE A 315 -0.61 1.66 -19.86
CA PHE A 315 0.61 1.60 -20.67
C PHE A 315 0.31 1.51 -22.15
N TYR A 316 -0.68 0.68 -22.53
CA TYR A 316 -1.09 0.57 -23.92
C TYR A 316 -1.76 1.84 -24.46
N GLU A 317 -2.52 2.56 -23.64
CA GLU A 317 -3.03 3.88 -24.03
C GLU A 317 -1.90 4.89 -24.28
N GLN A 318 -0.82 4.83 -23.50
CA GLN A 318 0.38 5.64 -23.76
C GLN A 318 1.06 5.21 -25.07
N GLY A 319 1.26 3.91 -25.28
CA GLY A 319 1.92 3.41 -26.49
C GLY A 319 1.16 3.75 -27.77
N ASP A 320 -0.18 3.74 -27.73
CA ASP A 320 -1.01 4.21 -28.84
C ASP A 320 -0.77 5.70 -29.13
N GLU A 321 -0.66 6.53 -28.09
CA GLU A 321 -0.37 7.96 -28.25
C GLU A 321 1.04 8.20 -28.79
N GLU A 322 2.05 7.49 -28.28
CA GLU A 322 3.42 7.52 -28.79
C GLU A 322 3.45 7.19 -30.28
N SER A 323 2.77 6.11 -30.69
CA SER A 323 2.63 5.73 -32.10
C SER A 323 1.96 6.83 -32.94
N SER A 324 0.88 7.43 -32.44
CA SER A 324 0.17 8.52 -33.13
C SER A 324 1.01 9.78 -33.32
N LEU A 325 1.94 10.04 -32.41
CA LEU A 325 2.89 11.15 -32.45
C LEU A 325 4.15 10.83 -33.29
N GLY A 326 4.26 9.61 -33.81
CA GLY A 326 5.44 9.14 -34.54
C GLY A 326 6.67 8.94 -33.64
N LEU A 327 6.46 8.74 -32.34
CA LEU A 327 7.51 8.41 -31.38
C LEU A 327 7.73 6.88 -31.35
N PRO A 328 8.95 6.42 -31.01
CA PRO A 328 9.17 5.01 -30.67
C PRO A 328 8.27 4.62 -29.49
N ILE A 329 7.53 3.52 -29.63
CA ILE A 329 6.72 2.99 -28.54
C ILE A 329 7.63 2.52 -27.40
N SER A 330 7.33 2.95 -26.19
CA SER A 330 8.07 2.64 -24.98
C SER A 330 8.05 1.13 -24.68
N PRO A 331 9.09 0.58 -24.03
CA PRO A 331 9.12 -0.83 -23.66
C PRO A 331 7.85 -1.26 -22.90
N PHE A 332 7.31 -2.42 -23.26
CA PHE A 332 6.08 -3.01 -22.69
C PHE A 332 4.76 -2.27 -22.99
N MET A 333 4.79 -1.17 -23.76
CA MET A 333 3.62 -0.34 -24.05
C MET A 333 2.98 -0.61 -25.43
N ASP A 334 3.51 -1.56 -26.20
CA ASP A 334 2.93 -1.97 -27.48
C ASP A 334 1.91 -3.10 -27.30
N ARG A 335 0.61 -2.78 -27.40
CA ARG A 335 -0.48 -3.78 -27.31
C ARG A 335 -0.49 -4.79 -28.46
N SER A 336 0.19 -4.52 -29.58
CA SER A 336 0.32 -5.45 -30.70
C SER A 336 1.44 -6.48 -30.50
N ALA A 337 2.37 -6.21 -29.59
CA ALA A 337 3.49 -7.07 -29.23
C ALA A 337 3.65 -7.18 -27.69
N PRO A 338 2.63 -7.68 -26.98
CA PRO A 338 2.60 -7.67 -25.52
C PRO A 338 3.68 -8.57 -24.91
N GLN A 339 4.32 -8.08 -23.84
CA GLN A 339 5.32 -8.81 -23.06
C GLN A 339 4.96 -8.82 -21.56
N LEU A 340 3.68 -9.08 -21.25
CA LEU A 340 3.13 -8.93 -19.90
C LEU A 340 3.88 -9.75 -18.83
N ALA A 341 4.14 -11.03 -19.08
CA ALA A 341 4.85 -11.89 -18.13
C ALA A 341 6.26 -11.35 -17.82
N LYS A 342 6.97 -10.90 -18.87
CA LYS A 342 8.31 -10.30 -18.72
C LYS A 342 8.27 -8.96 -18.00
N LEU A 343 7.24 -8.14 -18.23
CA LEU A 343 7.02 -6.90 -17.48
C LEU A 343 6.89 -7.18 -15.98
N GLN A 344 5.99 -8.11 -15.61
CA GLN A 344 5.73 -8.42 -14.21
C GLN A 344 6.94 -9.10 -13.53
N GLU A 345 7.56 -10.08 -14.18
CA GLU A 345 8.79 -10.73 -13.68
C GLU A 345 9.87 -9.69 -13.42
N SER A 346 10.17 -8.83 -14.41
CA SER A 346 11.22 -7.82 -14.27
C SER A 346 10.91 -6.78 -13.18
N PHE A 347 9.65 -6.34 -13.08
CA PHE A 347 9.22 -5.38 -12.07
C PHE A 347 9.30 -5.95 -10.65
N ILE A 348 8.87 -7.21 -10.47
CA ILE A 348 8.98 -7.90 -9.18
C ILE A 348 10.45 -8.11 -8.82
N THR A 349 11.26 -8.64 -9.74
CA THR A 349 12.67 -8.98 -9.50
C THR A 349 13.52 -7.75 -9.16
N HIS A 350 13.25 -6.59 -9.78
CA HIS A 350 14.14 -5.43 -9.68
C HIS A 350 13.61 -4.25 -8.85
N ILE A 351 12.30 -4.18 -8.59
CA ILE A 351 11.68 -3.06 -7.88
C ILE A 351 10.99 -3.53 -6.61
N VAL A 352 9.94 -4.37 -6.74
CA VAL A 352 9.11 -4.77 -5.59
C VAL A 352 9.86 -5.68 -4.63
N GLY A 353 10.56 -6.70 -5.15
CA GLY A 353 11.31 -7.68 -4.37
C GLY A 353 12.39 -7.04 -3.50
N PRO A 354 13.32 -6.26 -4.06
CA PRO A 354 14.35 -5.56 -3.27
C PRO A 354 13.75 -4.62 -2.21
N LEU A 355 12.67 -3.90 -2.53
CA LEU A 355 11.98 -3.02 -1.58
C LEU A 355 11.37 -3.79 -0.41
N CYS A 356 10.64 -4.87 -0.71
CA CYS A 356 10.04 -5.73 0.30
C CYS A 356 11.11 -6.37 1.19
N SER A 357 12.17 -6.92 0.60
CA SER A 357 13.29 -7.54 1.34
C SER A 357 14.00 -6.55 2.25
N SER A 358 14.23 -5.30 1.79
CA SER A 358 14.80 -4.25 2.64
C SER A 358 13.88 -3.91 3.82
N TYR A 359 12.58 -3.74 3.57
CA TYR A 359 11.62 -3.40 4.62
C TYR A 359 11.42 -4.54 5.64
N ASP A 360 11.47 -5.79 5.17
CA ASP A 360 11.44 -6.99 6.01
C ASP A 360 12.72 -7.17 6.84
N SER A 361 13.90 -6.96 6.23
CA SER A 361 15.19 -7.01 6.93
C SER A 361 15.31 -5.96 8.03
N ALA A 362 14.60 -4.84 7.88
CA ALA A 362 14.47 -3.82 8.92
C ALA A 362 13.51 -4.20 10.06
N ALA A 363 12.90 -5.39 10.01
CA ALA A 363 11.88 -5.88 10.93
C ALA A 363 10.69 -4.91 11.08
N LEU A 364 10.22 -4.35 9.96
CA LEU A 364 9.09 -3.41 9.92
C LEU A 364 7.81 -4.03 9.32
N MET A 365 7.89 -5.24 8.76
CA MET A 365 6.75 -5.92 8.15
C MET A 365 5.78 -6.47 9.20
N PRO A 366 4.48 -6.12 9.14
CA PRO A 366 3.48 -6.77 9.98
C PRO A 366 3.41 -8.28 9.71
N GLY A 367 3.26 -9.07 10.77
CA GLY A 367 3.32 -10.52 10.67
C GLY A 367 3.01 -11.21 11.99
N ASN A 368 3.17 -12.54 12.02
CA ASN A 368 3.00 -13.34 13.22
C ASN A 368 4.19 -14.31 13.35
N TRP A 369 4.63 -14.58 14.58
CA TRP A 369 5.55 -15.67 14.85
C TRP A 369 4.90 -17.01 14.46
N VAL A 370 5.63 -17.84 13.73
CA VAL A 370 5.21 -19.20 13.39
C VAL A 370 6.12 -20.17 14.15
N ASP A 371 5.54 -21.15 14.83
CA ASP A 371 6.34 -22.25 15.39
C ASP A 371 7.01 -22.99 14.22
N PRO A 372 8.34 -23.21 14.25
CA PRO A 372 9.04 -23.98 13.22
C PRO A 372 8.42 -25.36 12.94
N ALA A 373 7.70 -25.96 13.88
CA ALA A 373 6.96 -27.21 13.67
C ALA A 373 5.69 -27.02 12.82
N ASP A 374 4.99 -25.90 12.96
CA ASP A 374 3.78 -25.58 12.20
C ASP A 374 4.11 -25.03 10.80
N ALA A 375 5.22 -24.31 10.65
CA ALA A 375 5.73 -23.88 9.34
C ALA A 375 5.99 -25.08 8.41
N ARG A 376 6.66 -26.12 8.93
CA ARG A 376 6.95 -27.36 8.19
C ARG A 376 5.70 -28.18 7.82
N ARG A 377 4.61 -28.05 8.58
CA ARG A 377 3.34 -28.72 8.25
C ARG A 377 2.65 -28.00 7.09
N LYS A 378 2.62 -26.68 7.10
CA LYS A 378 2.02 -25.88 6.03
C LYS A 378 2.78 -25.99 4.71
N GLU A 379 4.12 -26.00 4.75
CA GLU A 379 4.93 -26.26 3.54
C GLU A 379 4.61 -27.62 2.93
N GLY A 380 4.43 -28.66 3.74
CA GLY A 380 4.04 -29.98 3.25
C GLY A 380 2.62 -30.04 2.67
N GLU A 381 1.67 -29.28 3.23
CA GLU A 381 0.29 -29.18 2.72
C GLU A 381 0.24 -28.40 1.39
N GLU A 382 1.05 -27.35 1.22
CA GLU A 382 1.14 -26.58 -0.04
C GLU A 382 1.85 -27.38 -1.16
N GLU A 383 2.89 -28.15 -0.84
CA GLU A 383 3.54 -29.06 -1.80
C GLU A 383 2.60 -30.20 -2.25
N GLU A 384 1.77 -30.73 -1.35
CA GLU A 384 0.72 -31.71 -1.69
C GLU A 384 -0.37 -31.07 -2.58
N GLU A 385 -0.81 -29.84 -2.30
CA GLU A 385 -1.85 -29.16 -3.10
C GLU A 385 -1.36 -28.76 -4.51
N VAL A 386 -0.08 -28.41 -4.66
CA VAL A 386 0.55 -28.16 -5.97
C VAL A 386 0.71 -29.47 -6.75
N GLY A 387 1.15 -30.54 -6.08
CA GLY A 387 1.27 -31.86 -6.71
C GLY A 387 -0.08 -32.41 -7.19
N GLU A 388 -1.16 -32.21 -6.42
CA GLU A 388 -2.51 -32.61 -6.82
C GLU A 388 -3.03 -31.82 -8.03
N ARG A 389 -2.77 -30.50 -8.12
CA ARG A 389 -3.15 -29.67 -9.27
C ARG A 389 -2.37 -30.01 -10.54
N GLU A 390 -1.07 -30.30 -10.43
CA GLU A 390 -0.27 -30.75 -11.58
C GLU A 390 -0.78 -32.12 -12.10
N THR A 391 -1.20 -33.03 -11.22
CA THR A 391 -1.80 -34.30 -11.65
C THR A 391 -3.19 -34.16 -12.27
N GLU A 392 -4.02 -33.21 -11.81
CA GLU A 392 -5.33 -32.95 -12.43
C GLU A 392 -5.20 -32.33 -13.84
N GLU A 393 -4.21 -31.45 -14.06
CA GLU A 393 -3.93 -30.87 -15.38
C GLU A 393 -3.38 -31.93 -16.37
N GLU A 394 -2.58 -32.90 -15.92
CA GLU A 394 -2.10 -34.02 -16.76
C GLU A 394 -3.19 -35.04 -17.11
N GLU A 395 -4.20 -35.24 -16.23
CA GLU A 395 -5.33 -36.13 -16.50
C GLU A 395 -6.38 -35.51 -17.45
N GLU A 396 -6.56 -34.18 -17.47
CA GLU A 396 -7.41 -33.51 -18.46
C GLU A 396 -6.81 -33.52 -19.88
N ASP A 397 -5.48 -33.36 -20.02
CA ASP A 397 -4.81 -33.34 -21.33
C ASP A 397 -4.74 -34.74 -21.98
N THR A 398 -4.78 -35.81 -21.18
CA THR A 398 -4.78 -37.20 -21.67
C THR A 398 -6.17 -37.73 -22.04
N ALA A 399 -7.25 -37.05 -21.65
CA ALA A 399 -8.62 -37.45 -21.97
C ALA A 399 -9.09 -36.98 -23.36
N GLU A 400 -8.45 -35.96 -23.97
CA GLU A 400 -8.82 -35.46 -25.30
C GLU A 400 -8.16 -36.21 -26.48
N GLU A 401 -7.11 -37.01 -26.25
CA GLU A 401 -6.40 -37.70 -27.34
C GLU A 401 -6.96 -39.10 -27.71
N ASP A 402 -7.84 -39.70 -26.92
CA ASP A 402 -8.25 -41.11 -27.08
C ASP A 402 -9.53 -41.35 -27.90
N GLU A 403 -10.08 -40.34 -28.57
CA GLU A 403 -11.27 -40.50 -29.44
C GLU A 403 -11.00 -40.23 -30.94
N SER A 404 -9.88 -40.71 -31.51
CA SER A 404 -9.86 -41.04 -32.94
C SER A 404 -8.75 -42.00 -33.36
N THR A 405 -9.05 -43.30 -33.48
CA THR A 405 -8.55 -44.13 -34.61
C THR A 405 -9.29 -45.47 -34.66
N SER A 406 -10.41 -45.52 -35.40
CA SER A 406 -10.99 -46.80 -35.80
C SER A 406 -10.19 -47.41 -36.95
N SER A 407 -9.68 -48.60 -36.68
CA SER A 407 -9.10 -49.60 -37.59
C SER A 407 -9.87 -49.81 -38.91
N GLU A 408 -9.15 -50.04 -40.01
CA GLU A 408 -9.20 -51.31 -40.76
C GLU A 408 -8.24 -51.32 -41.96
N SER A 409 -7.26 -52.23 -41.95
CA SER A 409 -6.75 -52.83 -43.18
C SER A 409 -6.15 -54.21 -42.88
N SER A 410 -6.75 -55.25 -43.47
CA SER A 410 -6.06 -56.51 -43.72
C SER A 410 -6.72 -57.35 -44.80
N ARG A 411 -5.89 -57.66 -45.82
CA ARG A 411 -5.90 -58.84 -46.72
C ARG A 411 -6.97 -58.79 -47.85
N LYS A 412 -6.67 -59.08 -49.11
CA LYS A 412 -5.83 -60.16 -49.68
C LYS A 412 -5.65 -59.94 -51.20
N SER A 413 -4.45 -60.24 -51.70
CA SER A 413 -4.15 -60.96 -52.96
C SER A 413 -4.96 -60.63 -54.24
N MET A 414 -4.29 -59.98 -55.22
CA MET A 414 -3.85 -60.62 -56.47
C MET A 414 -2.71 -59.83 -57.10
#